data_AF-A0A443RV40-F1
#
_entry.id   AF-A0A443RV40-F1
#
_cell.length_a   1.000
_cell.length_b   1.000
_cell.length_c   1.000
_cell.angle_alpha   90.00
_cell.angle_beta   90.00
_cell.angle_gamma   90.00
#
_symmetry.space_group_name_H-M   'P 1'
#
loop_
_entity.id
_entity.type
_entity.pdbx_description
1 polymer ?
#
loop_
_entity_poly.entity_id
_entity_poly.type
_entity_poly.pdbx_seq_one_letter_code
_entity_poly.pdbx_strand_id
1 'polypeptide(L)'
;MKFGENTIAMTEGEEWNIYSKFALGHLSKLGMGKTEFEITMHDIFEEIEKQIDKQNGKPHDYTQLVTEYTINVMMLLICSKAFPLDNPILVKLERMFNTIFGVLDYFNMHLTGNVFKYYLKLTMTMIMTKLRLIV
;
A
#
# COMPACT_ATOMS: atom_id res chain seq x y z
N MET A 1 -12.30 -1.17 -14.38
CA MET A 1 -11.97 -0.14 -13.39
C MET A 1 -10.84 0.70 -13.98
N LYS A 2 -11.13 1.89 -14.54
CA LYS A 2 -10.06 2.80 -14.95
C LYS A 2 -9.52 3.44 -13.68
N PHE A 3 -8.38 2.98 -13.19
CA PHE A 3 -7.57 3.81 -12.28
C PHE A 3 -7.26 5.10 -13.04
N GLY A 4 -7.37 6.25 -12.37
CA GLY A 4 -7.28 7.55 -13.03
C GLY A 4 -5.98 7.63 -13.84
N GLU A 5 -6.11 7.89 -15.15
CA GLU A 5 -4.98 8.08 -16.08
C GLU A 5 -4.04 9.20 -15.60
N ASN A 6 -4.49 10.05 -14.66
CA ASN A 6 -3.77 11.19 -14.10
C ASN A 6 -3.31 10.98 -12.64
N THR A 7 -3.01 9.75 -12.22
CA THR A 7 -2.48 9.48 -10.87
C THR A 7 -0.96 9.34 -10.90
N ILE A 8 -0.28 9.74 -9.81
CA ILE A 8 1.19 9.63 -9.69
C ILE A 8 1.69 8.20 -9.93
N ALA A 9 0.90 7.19 -9.53
CA ALA A 9 1.27 5.78 -9.70
C ALA A 9 1.17 5.27 -11.15
N MET A 10 0.51 6.02 -12.04
CA MET A 10 0.19 5.60 -13.41
C MET A 10 0.77 6.55 -14.47
N THR A 11 1.31 7.71 -14.08
CA THR A 11 1.97 8.64 -15.00
C THR A 11 3.48 8.39 -15.07
N GLU A 12 4.09 8.80 -16.18
CA GLU A 12 5.53 8.66 -16.44
C GLU A 12 6.14 10.01 -16.89
N GLY A 13 7.47 10.07 -16.95
CA GLY A 13 8.21 11.20 -17.53
C GLY A 13 7.93 12.53 -16.83
N GLU A 14 7.60 13.55 -17.63
CA GLU A 14 7.40 14.91 -17.13
C GLU A 14 6.14 15.05 -16.26
N GLU A 15 5.05 14.37 -16.61
CA GLU A 15 3.81 14.38 -15.83
C GLU A 15 4.02 13.78 -14.43
N TRP A 16 4.70 12.64 -14.35
CA TRP A 16 5.09 12.03 -13.08
C TRP A 16 5.92 12.97 -12.22
N ASN A 17 6.91 13.65 -12.82
CA ASN A 17 7.79 14.58 -12.11
C ASN A 17 6.99 15.77 -11.55
N ILE A 18 6.06 16.33 -12.32
CA ILE A 18 5.20 17.44 -11.89
C ILE A 18 4.30 16.99 -10.74
N TYR A 19 3.57 15.87 -10.90
CA TYR A 19 2.64 15.39 -9.88
C TYR A 19 3.35 14.95 -8.59
N SER A 20 4.50 14.30 -8.69
CA SER A 20 5.29 13.88 -7.54
C SER A 20 5.81 15.07 -6.73
N LYS A 21 6.37 16.08 -7.41
CA LYS A 21 6.83 17.32 -6.74
C LYS A 21 5.67 18.05 -6.07
N PHE A 22 4.53 18.14 -6.74
CA PHE A 22 3.33 18.74 -6.18
C PHE A 22 2.87 18.02 -4.92
N ALA A 23 2.68 16.70 -4.98
CA ALA A 23 2.18 15.92 -3.85
C ALA A 23 3.15 15.89 -2.67
N LEU A 24 4.44 15.61 -2.90
CA LEU A 24 5.45 15.61 -1.84
C LEU A 24 5.60 16.99 -1.19
N GLY A 25 5.61 18.06 -2.01
CA GLY A 25 5.63 19.43 -1.52
C GLY A 25 4.40 19.77 -0.69
N HIS A 26 3.22 19.28 -1.06
CA HIS A 26 1.99 19.49 -0.31
C HIS A 26 1.98 18.70 1.01
N LEU A 27 2.34 17.41 0.98
CA LEU A 27 2.43 16.57 2.18
C LEU A 27 3.43 17.14 3.20
N SER A 28 4.59 17.62 2.73
CA SER A 28 5.56 18.29 3.61
C SER A 28 4.99 19.56 4.26
N LYS A 29 4.21 20.36 3.51
CA LYS A 29 3.52 21.52 4.07
C LYS A 29 2.49 21.13 5.13
N LEU A 30 1.74 20.05 4.90
CA LEU A 30 0.77 19.50 5.85
C LEU A 30 1.42 18.91 7.12
N GLY A 31 2.73 18.70 7.13
CA GLY A 31 3.47 18.27 8.32
C GLY A 31 4.20 16.95 8.16
N MET A 32 4.10 16.28 7.01
CA MET A 32 4.85 15.05 6.75
C MET A 32 6.35 15.30 6.91
N GLY A 33 7.00 14.50 7.75
CA GLY A 33 8.42 14.62 8.09
C GLY A 33 8.75 15.74 9.09
N LYS A 34 7.75 16.36 9.72
CA LYS A 34 7.93 17.29 10.84
C LYS A 34 7.62 16.60 12.17
N THR A 35 8.33 17.01 13.22
CA THR A 35 8.20 16.43 14.57
C THR A 35 6.79 16.53 15.13
N GLU A 36 6.03 17.60 14.82
CA GLU A 36 4.66 17.74 15.30
C GLU A 36 3.74 16.64 14.74
N PHE A 37 3.96 16.24 13.49
CA PHE A 37 3.21 15.14 12.90
C PHE A 37 3.66 13.78 13.43
N GLU A 38 4.95 13.63 13.79
CA GLU A 38 5.44 12.43 14.47
C GLU A 38 4.78 12.23 15.85
N ILE A 39 4.67 13.30 16.64
CA ILE A 39 3.92 13.27 17.91
C ILE A 39 2.48 12.83 17.68
N THR A 40 1.84 13.40 16.65
CA THR A 40 0.48 13.04 16.27
C THR A 40 0.34 11.56 15.88
N MET A 41 1.33 11.00 15.18
CA MET A 41 1.36 9.56 14.87
C MET A 41 1.48 8.71 16.14
N HIS A 42 2.29 9.13 17.11
CA HIS A 42 2.39 8.47 18.41
C HIS A 42 1.06 8.49 19.17
N ASP A 43 0.35 9.62 19.19
CA ASP A 43 -0.96 9.73 19.86
C ASP A 43 -1.99 8.74 19.28
N ILE A 44 -1.98 8.50 17.96
CA ILE A 44 -2.83 7.49 17.34
C ILE A 44 -2.38 6.08 17.75
N PHE A 45 -1.07 5.85 17.80
CA PHE A 45 -0.50 4.55 18.14
C PHE A 45 -0.83 4.12 19.58
N GLU A 46 -0.92 5.05 20.53
CA GLU A 46 -1.31 4.74 21.92
C GLU A 46 -2.66 4.02 22.01
N GLU A 47 -3.62 4.31 21.11
CA GLU A 47 -4.90 3.60 21.10
C GLU A 47 -4.76 2.16 20.58
N ILE A 48 -3.83 1.93 19.65
CA ILE A 48 -3.47 0.60 19.18
C ILE A 48 -2.79 -0.20 20.30
N GLU A 49 -1.84 0.41 21.02
CA GLU A 49 -1.17 -0.26 22.16
C GLU A 49 -2.18 -0.78 23.19
N LYS A 50 -3.17 0.05 23.57
CA LYS A 50 -4.25 -0.38 24.46
C LYS A 50 -5.05 -1.57 23.92
N GLN A 51 -5.20 -1.70 22.60
CA GLN A 51 -5.86 -2.85 21.99
C GLN A 51 -5.01 -4.11 22.08
N ILE A 52 -3.70 -3.98 21.84
CA ILE A 52 -2.74 -5.08 21.96
C ILE A 52 -2.71 -5.60 23.39
N ASP A 53 -2.65 -4.70 24.38
CA ASP A 53 -2.64 -5.06 25.80
C ASP A 53 -3.89 -5.85 26.20
N LYS A 54 -5.07 -5.47 25.67
CA LYS A 54 -6.34 -6.19 25.92
C LYS A 54 -6.32 -7.64 25.44
N GLN A 55 -5.46 -8.00 24.49
CA GLN A 55 -5.36 -9.37 23.98
C GLN A 55 -4.66 -10.32 24.97
N ASN A 56 -4.01 -9.79 26.01
CA ASN A 56 -3.41 -10.56 27.11
C ASN A 56 -2.47 -11.67 26.61
N GLY A 57 -1.61 -11.35 25.63
CA GLY A 57 -0.61 -12.27 25.09
C GLY A 57 -1.16 -13.42 24.23
N LYS A 58 -2.45 -13.38 23.86
CA LYS A 58 -3.01 -14.35 22.93
C LYS A 58 -2.50 -14.08 21.50
N PRO A 59 -2.28 -15.12 20.69
CA PRO A 59 -2.03 -14.95 19.27
C PRO A 59 -3.16 -14.16 18.61
N HIS A 60 -2.81 -13.15 17.84
CA HIS A 60 -3.76 -12.29 17.15
C HIS A 60 -3.20 -11.81 15.82
N ASP A 61 -4.10 -11.55 14.89
CA ASP A 61 -3.75 -11.00 13.59
C ASP A 61 -3.70 -9.47 13.68
N TYR A 62 -2.50 -8.91 13.68
CA TYR A 62 -2.29 -7.46 13.74
C TYR A 62 -2.53 -6.75 12.39
N THR A 63 -2.84 -7.49 11.31
CA THR A 63 -3.05 -6.90 9.99
C THR A 63 -4.13 -5.82 10.02
N GLN A 64 -5.24 -6.09 10.72
CA GLN A 64 -6.34 -5.13 10.84
C GLN A 64 -5.90 -3.89 11.63
N LEU A 65 -5.29 -4.07 12.81
CA LEU A 65 -4.82 -2.97 13.66
C LEU A 65 -3.81 -2.05 12.95
N VAL A 66 -2.87 -2.64 12.22
CA VAL A 66 -1.87 -1.86 11.44
C VAL A 66 -2.53 -1.13 10.28
N THR A 67 -3.54 -1.73 9.65
CA THR A 67 -4.30 -1.09 8.56
C THR A 67 -5.12 0.09 9.09
N GLU A 68 -5.84 -0.10 10.20
CA GLU A 68 -6.60 0.93 10.92
C GLU A 68 -5.72 2.13 11.28
N TYR A 69 -4.57 1.85 11.91
CA TYR A 69 -3.56 2.86 12.25
C TYR A 69 -3.12 3.65 11.00
N THR A 70 -2.73 2.95 9.94
CA THR A 70 -2.20 3.56 8.71
C THR A 70 -3.24 4.45 8.05
N ILE A 71 -4.51 4.01 7.97
CA ILE A 71 -5.58 4.81 7.40
C ILE A 71 -5.81 6.05 8.26
N ASN A 72 -5.86 5.93 9.59
CA ASN A 72 -6.07 7.07 10.47
C ASN A 72 -4.94 8.10 10.41
N VAL A 73 -3.68 7.68 10.34
CA VAL A 73 -2.53 8.58 10.14
C VAL A 73 -2.68 9.37 8.83
N MET A 74 -3.01 8.68 7.73
CA MET A 74 -3.18 9.33 6.42
C MET A 74 -4.40 10.25 6.37
N MET A 75 -5.53 9.85 6.96
CA MET A 75 -6.74 10.67 7.04
C MET A 75 -6.53 11.90 7.92
N LEU A 76 -5.73 11.78 8.98
CA LEU A 76 -5.38 12.93 9.81
C LEU A 76 -4.43 13.88 9.06
N LEU A 77 -3.47 13.37 8.30
CA LEU A 77 -2.57 14.20 7.50
C LEU A 77 -3.31 14.98 6.40
N ILE A 78 -4.18 14.30 5.65
CA ILE A 78 -4.79 14.85 4.43
C ILE A 78 -6.13 15.55 4.72
N CYS A 79 -6.92 15.01 5.64
CA CYS A 79 -8.26 15.49 5.94
C CYS A 79 -8.41 16.10 7.35
N SER A 80 -7.31 16.15 8.13
CA SER A 80 -7.33 16.64 9.52
C SER A 80 -8.38 15.93 10.38
N LYS A 81 -8.63 14.65 10.11
CA LYS A 81 -9.64 13.84 10.80
C LYS A 81 -9.15 12.40 11.02
N ALA A 82 -9.26 11.95 12.26
CA ALA A 82 -9.14 10.53 12.61
C ALA A 82 -10.53 9.93 12.84
N PHE A 83 -10.68 8.63 12.56
CA PHE A 83 -11.92 7.89 12.77
C PHE A 83 -11.76 6.91 13.94
N PRO A 84 -12.80 6.77 14.79
CA PRO A 84 -12.89 5.64 15.72
C PRO A 84 -12.86 4.31 14.96
N LEU A 85 -12.42 3.24 15.62
CA LEU A 85 -12.21 1.93 15.00
C LEU A 85 -13.53 1.32 14.49
N ASP A 86 -14.60 1.52 15.23
CA ASP A 86 -15.97 1.11 14.92
C ASP A 86 -16.67 2.05 13.92
N ASN A 87 -15.96 3.01 13.33
CA ASN A 87 -16.53 3.89 12.34
C ASN A 87 -16.80 3.17 11.01
N PRO A 88 -18.03 3.25 10.46
CA PRO A 88 -18.38 2.55 9.22
C PRO A 88 -17.58 3.01 7.99
N ILE A 89 -17.05 4.24 7.99
CA ILE A 89 -16.19 4.75 6.91
C ILE A 89 -14.84 4.04 6.94
N LEU A 90 -14.26 3.87 8.12
CA LEU A 90 -12.96 3.22 8.29
C LEU A 90 -13.03 1.75 7.86
N VAL A 91 -14.02 1.01 8.34
CA VAL A 91 -14.30 -0.38 7.93
C VAL A 91 -14.48 -0.50 6.41
N LYS A 92 -15.14 0.47 5.78
CA LYS A 92 -15.31 0.49 4.32
C LYS A 92 -13.98 0.72 3.60
N LEU A 93 -13.15 1.64 4.08
CA LEU A 93 -11.83 1.92 3.51
C LEU A 93 -10.91 0.70 3.63
N GLU A 94 -10.86 0.04 4.78
CA GLU A 94 -10.10 -1.19 4.98
C GLU A 94 -10.48 -2.28 3.97
N ARG A 95 -11.77 -2.53 3.79
CA ARG A 95 -12.24 -3.52 2.80
C ARG A 95 -11.80 -3.16 1.38
N MET A 96 -11.85 -1.87 1.03
CA MET A 96 -11.36 -1.40 -0.26
C MET A 96 -9.86 -1.63 -0.41
N PHE A 97 -9.05 -1.28 0.60
CA PHE A 97 -7.61 -1.51 0.59
C PHE A 97 -7.27 -3.00 0.50
N ASN A 98 -7.87 -3.85 1.33
CA ASN A 98 -7.65 -5.30 1.28
C ASN A 98 -8.01 -5.89 -0.08
N THR A 99 -9.08 -5.39 -0.72
CA THR A 99 -9.44 -5.81 -2.08
C THR A 99 -8.40 -5.37 -3.10
N ILE A 100 -7.97 -4.10 -3.06
CA ILE A 100 -6.98 -3.57 -3.99
C ILE A 100 -5.63 -4.29 -3.83
N PHE A 101 -5.14 -4.43 -2.60
CA PHE A 101 -3.88 -5.11 -2.31
C PHE A 101 -3.94 -6.59 -2.66
N GLY A 102 -5.05 -7.29 -2.35
CA GLY A 102 -5.22 -8.69 -2.77
C GLY A 102 -5.18 -8.86 -4.31
N VAL A 103 -5.77 -7.92 -5.06
CA VAL A 103 -5.70 -7.91 -6.53
C VAL A 103 -4.27 -7.61 -7.00
N LEU A 104 -3.59 -6.64 -6.39
CA LEU A 104 -2.20 -6.29 -6.74
C LEU A 104 -1.22 -7.43 -6.43
N ASP A 105 -1.38 -8.14 -5.31
CA ASP A 105 -0.57 -9.31 -4.98
C ASP A 105 -0.75 -10.43 -6.01
N TYR A 106 -1.98 -10.65 -6.46
CA TYR A 106 -2.28 -11.59 -7.55
C TYR A 106 -1.61 -11.17 -8.87
N PHE A 107 -1.66 -9.88 -9.21
CA PHE A 107 -0.95 -9.34 -10.39
C PHE A 107 0.57 -9.48 -10.26
N ASN A 108 1.13 -9.18 -9.09
CA ASN A 108 2.56 -9.33 -8.81
C ASN A 108 2.96 -10.80 -8.99
N MET A 109 2.21 -11.76 -8.43
CA MET A 109 2.46 -13.19 -8.61
C MET A 109 2.48 -13.60 -10.10
N HIS A 110 1.62 -13.00 -10.92
CA HIS A 110 1.49 -13.33 -12.34
C HIS A 110 2.50 -12.62 -13.27
N LEU A 111 2.88 -11.38 -12.98
CA LEU A 111 3.70 -10.54 -13.88
C LEU A 111 5.15 -10.35 -13.42
N THR A 112 5.44 -10.52 -12.13
CA THR A 112 6.76 -10.20 -11.54
C THR A 112 7.22 -11.21 -10.49
N GLY A 113 6.35 -12.16 -10.11
CA GLY A 113 6.59 -13.15 -9.06
C GLY A 113 7.41 -14.36 -9.53
N ASN A 114 7.73 -15.24 -8.57
CA ASN A 114 8.53 -16.44 -8.83
C ASN A 114 7.93 -17.31 -9.96
N VAL A 115 6.60 -17.42 -10.03
CA VAL A 115 5.90 -18.17 -11.09
C VAL A 115 6.18 -17.59 -12.47
N PHE A 116 6.09 -16.27 -12.65
CA PHE A 116 6.44 -15.59 -13.89
C PHE A 116 7.90 -15.82 -14.30
N LYS A 117 8.83 -15.76 -13.32
CA LYS A 117 10.25 -16.04 -13.54
C LYS A 117 10.50 -17.47 -14.03
N TYR A 118 9.81 -18.47 -13.46
CA TYR A 118 9.88 -19.85 -13.93
C TYR A 118 9.24 -20.03 -15.31
N TYR A 119 8.10 -19.38 -15.57
CA TYR A 119 7.44 -19.39 -16.88
C TYR A 119 8.36 -18.84 -17.98
N LEU A 120 9.02 -17.69 -17.74
CA LEU A 120 10.03 -17.15 -18.65
C LEU A 120 11.21 -18.10 -18.84
N LYS A 121 11.71 -18.70 -17.76
CA LYS A 121 12.83 -19.65 -17.83
C LYS A 121 12.49 -20.87 -18.68
N LEU A 122 11.30 -21.45 -18.51
CA LEU A 122 10.83 -22.59 -19.28
C LEU A 122 10.65 -22.22 -20.76
N THR A 123 10.04 -21.07 -21.04
CA THR A 123 9.82 -20.58 -22.40
C THR A 123 11.15 -20.32 -23.12
N MET A 124 12.10 -19.67 -22.45
CA MET A 124 13.46 -19.44 -23.00
C MET A 124 14.22 -20.75 -23.23
N THR A 125 14.09 -21.73 -22.32
CA THR A 125 14.73 -23.05 -22.49
C THR A 125 14.16 -23.75 -23.71
N MET A 126 12.84 -23.74 -23.90
CA MET A 126 12.18 -24.37 -25.04
C MET A 126 12.56 -23.72 -26.39
N ILE A 127 12.71 -22.39 -26.41
CA ILE A 127 13.20 -21.65 -27.59
C ILE A 127 14.65 -22.03 -27.91
N MET A 128 15.52 -22.08 -26.90
CA MET A 128 16.93 -22.49 -27.07
C MET A 128 17.06 -23.93 -27.57
N THR A 129 16.22 -24.86 -27.09
CA THR A 129 16.20 -26.25 -27.57
C THR A 129 15.72 -26.34 -29.02
N LYS A 130 14.70 -25.57 -29.41
CA LYS A 130 14.26 -25.49 -30.81
C LYS A 130 15.33 -24.90 -31.72
N LEU A 131 16.06 -23.87 -31.28
CA LEU A 131 17.15 -23.27 -32.07
C LEU A 131 18.32 -24.25 -32.29
N ARG A 132 18.65 -25.05 -31.26
CA ARG A 132 19.70 -26.10 -31.34
C ARG A 132 19.35 -27.30 -32.22
N LEU A 133 18.09 -27.49 -32.59
CA LEU A 133 17.65 -28.57 -33.48
C LEU A 133 17.60 -28.13 -34.96
N ILE A 134 17.80 -26.84 -35.23
CA ILE A 134 17.75 -26.23 -36.57
C ILE A 134 19.18 -25.90 -37.08
N VAL A 135 20.18 -25.96 -36.21
CA VAL A 135 21.63 -25.88 -36.53
C VAL A 135 22.23 -27.27 -36.42
#